data_AF-A0A6I1ZKP1-F1
#
_entry.id   AF-A0A6I1ZKP1-F1
#
_cell.length_a   1.000
_cell.length_b   1.000
_cell.length_c   1.000
_cell.angle_alpha   90.00
_cell.angle_beta   90.00
_cell.angle_gamma   90.00
#
_symmetry.space_group_name_H-M   'P 1'
#
loop_
_entity.id
_entity.type
_entity.pdbx_description
1 polymer ?
#
loop_
_entity_poly.entity_id
_entity_poly.type
_entity_poly.pdbx_seq_one_letter_code
_entity_poly.pdbx_strand_id
1 'polypeptide(L)'
;RKAGEITKNRGIAICAPIAPYEADRQFNRELISHYGCYLEVYVNTPLEVCEQRDVKGLYAKARQGLIKQVTGIDDPYEAPADAEIVVDSSSEDPEALAQEILLRIEQLGYL
;
A
#
# COMPACT_ATOMS: atom_id res chain seq x y z
N ARG A 1 -4.85 -14.33 -2.10
CA ARG A 1 -5.36 -15.43 -2.97
C ARG A 1 -5.67 -14.99 -4.40
N LYS A 2 -6.54 -14.00 -4.66
CA LYS A 2 -6.86 -13.59 -6.05
C LYS A 2 -5.64 -13.10 -6.85
N ALA A 3 -4.77 -12.28 -6.25
CA ALA A 3 -3.56 -11.78 -6.91
C ALA A 3 -2.63 -12.92 -7.35
N GLY A 4 -2.37 -13.92 -6.49
CA GLY A 4 -1.54 -15.08 -6.85
C GLY A 4 -2.08 -15.89 -8.03
N GLU A 5 -3.40 -16.09 -8.13
CA GLU A 5 -4.01 -16.76 -9.29
C GLU A 5 -3.87 -15.92 -10.57
N ILE A 6 -3.97 -14.59 -10.48
CA ILE A 6 -3.74 -13.70 -11.63
C ILE A 6 -2.29 -13.81 -12.10
N THR A 7 -1.33 -13.71 -11.18
CA THR A 7 0.11 -13.84 -11.48
C THR A 7 0.44 -15.19 -12.10
N LYS A 8 -0.12 -16.28 -11.58
CA LYS A 8 0.02 -17.64 -12.13
C LYS A 8 -0.44 -17.76 -13.58
N ASN A 9 -1.44 -16.98 -13.97
CA ASN A 9 -1.95 -16.90 -15.33
C ASN A 9 -1.31 -15.78 -16.15
N ARG A 10 -0.13 -15.28 -15.72
CA ARG A 10 0.67 -14.24 -16.40
C ARG A 10 -0.02 -12.88 -16.49
N GLY A 11 -1.01 -12.63 -15.64
CA GLY A 11 -1.65 -11.33 -15.48
C GLY A 11 -0.92 -10.44 -14.47
N ILE A 12 -1.20 -9.14 -14.53
CA ILE A 12 -0.74 -8.15 -13.55
C ILE A 12 -1.90 -7.80 -12.61
N ALA A 13 -1.65 -7.85 -11.31
CA ALA A 13 -2.64 -7.48 -10.30
C ALA A 13 -2.14 -6.26 -9.50
N ILE A 14 -2.89 -5.17 -9.54
CA ILE A 14 -2.64 -3.99 -8.71
C ILE A 14 -3.57 -4.07 -7.49
N CYS A 15 -2.99 -4.05 -6.29
CA CYS A 15 -3.71 -4.13 -5.03
C CYS A 15 -3.42 -2.89 -4.19
N ALA A 16 -4.47 -2.16 -3.78
CA ALA A 16 -4.35 -0.99 -2.89
C ALA A 16 -5.09 -1.19 -1.55
N PRO A 17 -4.79 -2.26 -0.77
CA PRO A 17 -5.28 -2.39 0.59
C PRO A 17 -4.49 -1.46 1.55
N ILE A 18 -5.02 -1.25 2.76
CA ILE A 18 -4.26 -0.59 3.84
C ILE A 18 -3.06 -1.46 4.27
N ALA A 19 -3.27 -2.79 4.34
CA ALA A 19 -2.26 -3.79 4.72
C ALA A 19 -1.37 -3.36 5.91
N PRO A 20 -1.96 -3.13 7.10
CA PRO A 20 -1.25 -2.55 8.24
C PRO A 20 -0.20 -3.47 8.86
N TYR A 21 -0.33 -4.79 8.71
CA TYR A 21 0.51 -5.77 9.39
C TYR A 21 1.57 -6.35 8.44
N GLU A 22 2.82 -6.37 8.89
CA GLU A 22 3.97 -6.91 8.15
C GLU A 22 3.76 -8.40 7.83
N ALA A 23 3.22 -9.17 8.78
CA ALA A 23 2.97 -10.60 8.60
C ALA A 23 2.06 -10.89 7.39
N ASP A 24 1.03 -10.08 7.16
CA ASP A 24 0.13 -10.24 6.01
C ASP A 24 0.82 -9.88 4.69
N ARG A 25 1.68 -8.86 4.71
CA ARG A 25 2.45 -8.45 3.52
C ARG A 25 3.48 -9.51 3.16
N GLN A 26 4.22 -10.03 4.14
CA GLN A 26 5.16 -11.14 3.96
C GLN A 26 4.48 -12.41 3.45
N PHE A 27 3.34 -12.79 4.02
CA PHE A 27 2.59 -13.95 3.53
C PHE A 27 2.20 -13.78 2.05
N ASN A 28 1.75 -12.60 1.63
CA ASN A 28 1.42 -12.34 0.23
C ASN A 28 2.65 -12.30 -0.66
N ARG A 29 3.75 -11.70 -0.20
CA ARG A 29 5.05 -11.67 -0.89
C ARG A 29 5.52 -13.09 -1.18
N GLU A 30 5.58 -13.93 -0.17
CA GLU A 30 5.93 -15.35 -0.31
C GLU A 30 5.00 -16.03 -1.30
N LEU A 31 3.68 -15.97 -1.08
CA LEU A 31 2.69 -16.66 -1.92
C LEU A 31 2.76 -16.26 -3.40
N ILE A 32 2.93 -14.98 -3.70
CA ILE A 32 2.94 -14.46 -5.08
C ILE A 32 4.29 -14.75 -5.74
N SER A 33 5.39 -14.66 -4.99
CA SER A 33 6.75 -14.94 -5.48
C SER A 33 6.93 -16.36 -6.01
N HIS A 34 6.07 -17.31 -5.60
CA HIS A 34 6.04 -18.66 -6.18
C HIS A 34 5.62 -18.68 -7.66
N TYR A 35 4.87 -17.68 -8.12
CA TYR A 35 4.28 -17.64 -9.46
C TYR A 35 4.89 -16.56 -10.36
N GLY A 36 5.46 -15.51 -9.77
CA GLY A 36 6.02 -14.39 -10.52
C GLY A 36 6.50 -13.28 -9.60
N CYS A 37 6.62 -12.07 -10.12
CA CYS A 37 7.14 -10.94 -9.36
C CYS A 37 6.13 -10.43 -8.33
N TYR A 38 6.65 -9.99 -7.19
CA TYR A 38 5.93 -9.23 -6.17
C TYR A 38 6.68 -7.92 -5.94
N LEU A 39 5.96 -6.81 -5.92
CA LEU A 39 6.51 -5.48 -5.72
C LEU A 39 5.65 -4.74 -4.69
N GLU A 40 6.27 -4.29 -3.62
CA GLU A 40 5.65 -3.54 -2.54
C GLU A 40 5.92 -2.04 -2.73
N VAL A 41 4.84 -1.28 -2.92
CA VAL A 41 4.87 0.17 -2.96
C VAL A 41 4.38 0.71 -1.63
N TYR A 42 5.29 1.28 -0.84
CA TYR A 42 4.94 1.97 0.40
C TYR A 42 4.64 3.43 0.12
N VAL A 43 3.35 3.79 0.18
CA VAL A 43 2.90 5.18 0.16
C VAL A 43 3.00 5.72 1.58
N ASN A 44 4.20 6.21 1.93
CA ASN A 44 4.57 6.73 3.24
C ASN A 44 4.08 8.17 3.44
N THR A 45 2.77 8.37 3.35
CA THR A 45 2.16 9.66 3.64
C THR A 45 1.90 9.81 5.14
N PRO A 46 2.31 10.93 5.77
CA PRO A 46 2.06 11.19 7.18
C PRO A 46 0.58 11.06 7.54
N LEU A 47 0.32 10.54 8.73
CA LEU A 47 -1.04 10.31 9.23
C LEU A 47 -1.84 11.63 9.26
N GLU A 48 -1.20 12.74 9.63
CA GLU A 48 -1.83 14.05 9.72
C GLU A 48 -2.40 14.50 8.36
N VAL A 49 -1.70 14.20 7.27
CA VAL A 49 -2.17 14.48 5.91
C VAL A 49 -3.32 13.55 5.53
N CYS A 50 -3.25 12.28 5.92
CA CYS A 50 -4.33 11.32 5.71
C CYS A 50 -5.61 11.72 6.47
N GLU A 51 -5.47 12.15 7.73
CA GLU A 51 -6.56 12.67 8.56
C GLU A 51 -7.13 13.98 8.01
N GLN A 52 -6.29 14.85 7.45
CA GLN A 52 -6.77 16.07 6.81
C GLN A 52 -7.63 15.77 5.57
N ARG A 53 -7.24 14.77 4.78
CA ARG A 53 -7.96 14.37 3.55
C ARG A 53 -9.29 13.68 3.87
N ASP A 54 -9.33 12.85 4.93
CA ASP A 54 -10.45 12.06 5.45
C ASP A 54 -11.65 11.87 4.50
N VAL A 55 -11.38 11.32 3.31
CA VAL A 55 -12.34 11.27 2.19
C VAL A 55 -13.63 10.54 2.56
N LYS A 56 -13.57 9.65 3.57
CA LYS A 56 -14.69 8.83 4.03
C LYS A 56 -15.23 9.24 5.41
N GLY A 57 -14.66 10.27 6.05
CA GLY A 57 -15.04 10.68 7.40
C GLY A 57 -14.70 9.62 8.48
N LEU A 58 -13.77 8.70 8.20
CA LEU A 58 -13.42 7.60 9.10
C LEU A 58 -12.55 8.10 10.24
N TYR A 59 -11.55 8.94 9.95
CA TYR A 59 -10.66 9.48 10.98
C TYR A 59 -11.42 10.39 11.94
N ALA A 60 -12.31 11.25 11.43
CA ALA A 60 -13.17 12.09 12.27
C ALA A 60 -14.04 11.25 13.22
N LYS A 61 -14.67 10.17 12.72
CA LYS A 61 -15.48 9.26 13.54
C LYS A 61 -14.64 8.51 14.58
N ALA A 62 -13.42 8.10 14.23
CA ALA A 62 -12.49 7.43 15.13
C ALA A 62 -12.07 8.37 16.28
N ARG A 63 -11.70 9.61 15.96
CA ARG A 63 -11.34 10.66 16.95
C ARG A 63 -12.50 10.99 17.89
N GLN A 64 -13.75 10.85 17.43
CA GLN A 64 -14.96 10.98 18.27
C GLN A 64 -15.31 9.72 19.06
N GLY A 65 -14.57 8.61 18.89
CA GLY A 65 -14.84 7.33 19.55
C GLY A 65 -16.04 6.56 19.01
N LEU A 66 -16.57 6.94 17.83
CA LEU A 66 -17.75 6.33 17.21
C LEU A 66 -17.41 5.02 16.48
N ILE A 67 -16.17 4.87 16.03
CA ILE A 67 -15.64 3.65 15.43
C ILE A 67 -14.29 3.30 16.05
N LYS A 68 -13.97 2.02 16.07
CA LYS A 68 -12.73 1.45 16.59
C LYS A 68 -12.00 0.69 15.47
N GLN A 69 -10.76 0.30 15.73
CA GLN A 69 -9.87 -0.42 14.83
C GLN A 69 -9.59 0.36 13.55
N VAL A 70 -9.32 1.65 13.71
CA VAL A 70 -8.89 2.54 12.62
C VAL A 70 -7.38 2.61 12.64
N THR A 71 -6.78 2.12 11.56
CA THR A 71 -5.35 2.12 11.34
C THR A 71 -4.76 3.52 11.49
N GLY A 72 -3.69 3.64 12.28
CA GLY A 72 -3.04 4.91 12.62
C GLY A 72 -3.63 5.62 13.84
N ILE A 73 -4.84 5.25 14.29
CA ILE A 73 -5.48 5.81 15.49
C ILE A 73 -5.39 4.83 16.66
N ASP A 74 -6.08 3.71 16.55
CA ASP A 74 -6.19 2.68 17.60
C ASP A 74 -5.79 1.29 17.13
N ASP A 75 -5.51 1.12 15.84
CA ASP A 75 -4.88 -0.06 15.24
C ASP A 75 -3.53 0.35 14.61
N PRO A 76 -2.42 -0.39 14.81
CA PRO A 76 -1.11 0.04 14.33
C PRO A 76 -1.00 -0.03 12.80
N TYR A 77 -0.05 0.75 12.27
CA TYR A 77 0.49 0.56 10.93
C TYR A 77 1.97 0.21 11.07
N GLU A 78 2.33 -1.03 10.78
CA GLU A 78 3.71 -1.49 10.76
C GLU A 78 4.30 -1.07 9.42
N ALA A 79 5.19 -0.07 9.41
CA ALA A 79 5.84 0.36 8.18
C ALA A 79 6.67 -0.79 7.58
N PRO A 80 6.60 -1.03 6.26
CA PRO A 80 7.36 -2.09 5.62
C PRO A 80 8.86 -1.79 5.71
N ALA A 81 9.64 -2.80 6.13
CA ALA A 81 11.08 -2.67 6.30
C ALA A 81 11.82 -2.65 4.95
N ASP A 82 11.35 -3.43 3.98
CA ASP A 82 12.04 -3.72 2.72
C ASP A 82 11.13 -3.51 1.49
N ALA A 83 10.39 -2.39 1.47
CA ALA A 83 9.58 -2.05 0.30
C ALA A 83 10.46 -1.68 -0.91
N GLU A 84 10.13 -2.20 -2.10
CA GLU A 84 10.88 -1.91 -3.33
C GLU A 84 10.76 -0.43 -3.74
N ILE A 85 9.60 0.18 -3.50
CA ILE A 85 9.34 1.58 -3.83
C ILE A 85 8.72 2.27 -2.62
N VAL A 86 9.34 3.35 -2.17
CA VAL A 86 8.77 4.25 -1.14
C VAL A 86 8.48 5.60 -1.77
N VAL A 87 7.25 6.10 -1.62
CA VAL A 87 6.81 7.41 -2.11
C VAL A 87 6.03 8.15 -1.02
N ASP A 88 6.01 9.48 -1.06
CA ASP A 88 5.17 10.29 -0.19
C ASP A 88 4.14 11.07 -1.02
N SER A 89 2.86 10.79 -0.82
CA SER A 89 1.79 11.49 -1.51
C SER A 89 1.41 12.86 -0.92
N SER A 90 2.13 13.39 0.07
CA SER A 90 1.74 14.62 0.79
C SER A 90 1.55 15.85 -0.08
N SER A 91 2.46 16.07 -1.03
CA SER A 91 2.54 17.31 -1.82
C SER A 91 2.48 17.10 -3.32
N GLU A 92 2.28 15.87 -3.78
CA GLU A 92 2.36 15.51 -5.19
C GLU A 92 0.99 15.17 -5.79
N ASP A 93 0.86 15.47 -7.08
CA ASP A 93 -0.30 15.08 -7.86
C ASP A 93 -0.31 13.54 -8.05
N PRO A 94 -1.46 12.85 -7.89
CA PRO A 94 -1.52 11.39 -8.02
C PRO A 94 -1.04 10.86 -9.38
N GLU A 95 -1.20 11.62 -10.47
CA GLU A 95 -0.73 11.21 -11.79
C GLU A 95 0.79 11.27 -11.88
N ALA A 96 1.41 12.31 -11.32
CA ALA A 96 2.85 12.43 -11.23
C ALA A 96 3.48 11.29 -10.41
N LEU A 97 2.89 10.97 -9.25
CA LEU A 97 3.33 9.84 -8.42
C LEU A 97 3.18 8.50 -9.14
N ALA A 98 2.08 8.29 -9.87
CA ALA A 98 1.88 7.07 -10.64
C ALA A 98 2.94 6.94 -11.75
N GLN A 99 3.30 8.04 -12.42
CA GLN A 99 4.39 8.06 -13.39
C GLN A 99 5.74 7.75 -12.75
N GLU A 100 6.03 8.32 -11.57
CA GLU A 100 7.24 8.02 -10.83
C GLU A 100 7.34 6.53 -10.47
N ILE A 101 6.25 5.95 -9.96
CA ILE A 101 6.18 4.52 -9.63
C ILE A 101 6.44 3.69 -10.89
N LEU A 102 5.81 4.01 -12.03
CA LEU A 102 6.04 3.29 -13.29
C LEU A 102 7.51 3.33 -13.74
N LEU A 103 8.15 4.49 -13.66
CA LEU A 103 9.57 4.64 -14.00
C LEU A 103 10.46 3.80 -13.09
N ARG A 104 10.17 3.76 -11.79
CA ARG A 104 10.91 2.93 -10.83
C ARG A 104 10.70 1.43 -11.11
N ILE A 105 9.49 1.00 -11.48
CA ILE A 105 9.21 -0.39 -11.88
C ILE A 105 10.05 -0.78 -13.11
N GLU A 106 10.17 0.09 -14.10
CA GLU A 106 11.02 -0.11 -15.29
C GLU A 106 12.51 -0.21 -14.92
N GLN A 107 13.00 0.68 -14.07
CA GLN A 107 14.40 0.67 -13.60
C GLN A 107 14.77 -0.61 -12.83
N LEU A 108 13.80 -1.18 -12.11
CA LEU A 108 13.96 -2.45 -11.40
C LEU A 108 13.88 -3.68 -12.33
N GLY A 109 13.54 -3.49 -13.61
CA GLY A 109 13.48 -4.56 -14.62
C GLY A 109 12.21 -5.40 -14.59
N TYR A 110 11.12 -4.87 -14.02
CA TYR A 110 9.81 -5.54 -14.00
C TYR A 110 8.91 -5.20 -15.20
N LEU A 111 9.29 -4.18 -15.98
CA LEU A 111 8.64 -3.74 -17.22
C LEU A 111 9.64 -3.76 -18.39
#